data_AF-A0A316REE7-F1
#
_entry.id   AF-A0A316REE7-F1
#
_cell.length_a   1.000
_cell.length_b   1.000
_cell.length_c   1.000
_cell.angle_alpha   90.00
_cell.angle_beta   90.00
_cell.angle_gamma   90.00
#
_symmetry.space_group_name_H-M   'P 1'
#
loop_
_entity.id
_entity.type
_entity.pdbx_description
1 polymer ?
#
loop_
_entity_poly.entity_id
_entity_poly.type
_entity_poly.pdbx_seq_one_letter_code
_entity_poly.pdbx_strand_id
1 'polypeptide(L)'
;MKRFAIFTITSLFISGIVKPNLMFGQQSSKHLATSAYRGDTMLVWTTKTPLSEEKHYVIDGKQEMRIYISDEKKDTTIFADICDYTMEKYKAELNSRKIRELPIEKIDADLVFTYFTIGESVEDVTRRLGKKKVHVSNRGYEVVFFNKFSKKNEVFELCFINGKLSSISRPSTNTLPTNNVWMAFQLLELKDILDNLEKIR
;
A
#
# COMPACT_ATOMS: atom_id res chain seq x y z
N MET A 1 -55.79 29.62 25.90
CA MET A 1 -54.61 30.41 26.28
C MET A 1 -54.44 30.37 27.80
N LYS A 2 -53.57 29.51 28.32
CA LYS A 2 -53.32 29.38 29.76
C LYS A 2 -51.90 29.87 30.06
N ARG A 3 -51.81 30.95 30.82
CA ARG A 3 -50.59 31.47 31.45
C ARG A 3 -50.31 30.60 32.68
N PHE A 4 -49.06 30.21 32.88
CA PHE A 4 -48.60 29.73 34.19
C PHE A 4 -47.45 30.60 34.67
N ALA A 5 -47.58 30.97 35.93
CA ALA A 5 -46.74 31.86 36.68
C ALA A 5 -45.46 31.15 37.19
N ILE A 6 -44.52 32.02 37.50
CA ILE A 6 -43.18 31.84 38.04
C ILE A 6 -43.21 31.13 39.40
N PHE A 7 -42.24 30.24 39.64
CA PHE A 7 -41.65 30.08 40.97
C PHE A 7 -40.13 30.06 40.86
N THR A 8 -39.55 31.16 41.30
CA THR A 8 -38.14 31.34 41.70
C THR A 8 -37.88 30.61 43.01
N ILE A 9 -36.80 29.84 43.09
CA ILE A 9 -36.08 29.61 44.35
C ILE A 9 -34.60 29.94 44.11
N THR A 10 -34.16 30.96 44.84
CA THR A 10 -32.80 31.49 44.93
C THR A 10 -32.03 30.90 46.12
N SER A 11 -30.70 31.02 46.04
CA SER A 11 -29.61 30.80 47.03
C SER A 11 -28.98 29.39 47.06
N LEU A 12 -27.71 29.20 46.63
CA LEU A 12 -26.39 29.58 47.21
C LEU A 12 -26.16 28.90 48.59
N PHE A 13 -25.08 28.16 48.90
CA PHE A 13 -23.65 28.27 48.57
C PHE A 13 -22.86 26.97 48.89
N ILE A 14 -21.75 26.72 48.15
CA ILE A 14 -20.42 26.08 48.48
C ILE A 14 -20.43 24.69 49.18
N SER A 15 -19.84 23.60 48.66
CA SER A 15 -18.45 23.33 48.25
C SER A 15 -18.31 21.87 47.77
N GLY A 16 -17.33 21.57 46.91
CA GLY A 16 -16.72 20.23 46.85
C GLY A 16 -16.85 19.42 45.55
N ILE A 17 -15.82 19.48 44.69
CA ILE A 17 -15.08 18.33 44.09
C ILE A 17 -15.96 17.33 43.28
N VAL A 18 -15.95 17.24 41.93
CA VAL A 18 -14.88 16.80 41.01
C VAL A 18 -15.30 17.17 39.56
N LYS A 19 -14.39 17.73 38.75
CA LYS A 19 -14.49 17.74 37.27
C LYS A 19 -13.81 16.49 36.71
N PRO A 20 -14.37 15.77 35.73
CA PRO A 20 -13.56 15.07 34.75
C PRO A 20 -13.25 16.03 33.60
N ASN A 21 -12.01 16.51 33.55
CA ASN A 21 -11.45 17.17 32.38
C ASN A 21 -11.25 16.13 31.27
N LEU A 22 -11.99 16.19 30.18
CA LEU A 22 -11.49 15.76 28.87
C LEU A 22 -11.01 17.01 28.14
N MET A 23 -9.75 17.37 28.36
CA MET A 23 -9.05 18.33 27.51
C MET A 23 -8.24 17.53 26.49
N PHE A 24 -8.75 17.42 25.26
CA PHE A 24 -7.87 17.14 24.12
C PHE A 24 -7.11 18.43 23.83
N GLY A 25 -5.83 18.47 24.23
CA GLY A 25 -4.94 19.58 23.93
C GLY A 25 -4.71 19.68 22.43
N GLN A 26 -5.40 20.61 21.78
CA GLN A 26 -5.16 20.96 20.38
C GLN A 26 -4.09 22.06 20.34
N GLN A 27 -2.84 21.67 20.12
CA GLN A 27 -1.73 22.63 20.02
C GLN A 27 -1.57 23.06 18.56
N SER A 28 -2.08 24.24 18.21
CA SER A 28 -1.80 24.89 16.92
C SER A 28 -0.40 25.48 16.96
N SER A 29 0.58 24.76 16.41
CA SER A 29 1.96 25.24 16.29
C SER A 29 2.12 26.02 14.98
N LYS A 30 2.00 27.35 15.04
CA LYS A 30 2.57 28.24 14.02
C LYS A 30 4.10 28.20 14.16
N HIS A 31 4.80 28.04 13.03
CA HIS A 31 6.26 27.90 12.88
C HIS A 31 6.88 26.62 13.43
N LEU A 32 6.89 25.55 12.61
CA LEU A 32 7.92 24.52 12.77
C LEU A 32 9.22 25.04 12.15
N ALA A 33 10.17 25.40 13.02
CA ALA A 33 11.57 25.43 12.64
C ALA A 33 11.97 24.04 12.14
N THR A 34 12.73 24.00 11.05
CA THR A 34 13.44 22.85 10.48
C THR A 34 14.47 22.32 11.48
N SER A 35 13.99 21.70 12.55
CA SER A 35 14.77 20.85 13.43
C SER A 35 14.53 19.43 12.96
N ALA A 36 15.59 18.78 12.49
CA ALA A 36 15.62 17.41 11.99
C ALA A 36 15.05 16.42 13.04
N TYR A 37 13.74 16.20 13.00
CA TYR A 37 13.09 15.13 13.75
C TYR A 37 13.49 13.80 13.11
N ARG A 38 14.44 13.10 13.74
CA ARG A 38 14.84 11.71 13.43
C ARG A 38 13.87 10.71 14.09
N GLY A 39 12.58 10.96 13.95
CA GLY A 39 11.55 9.99 14.31
C GLY A 39 11.08 9.26 13.05
N ASP A 40 10.83 7.96 13.15
CA ASP A 40 10.27 7.17 12.04
C ASP A 40 8.85 7.69 11.77
N THR A 41 8.74 8.57 10.77
CA THR A 41 7.46 9.14 10.34
C THR A 41 6.94 8.33 9.16
N MET A 42 5.80 7.67 9.34
CA MET A 42 5.21 6.80 8.32
C MET A 42 3.87 7.36 7.86
N LEU A 43 3.74 7.61 6.55
CA LEU A 43 2.43 7.82 5.92
C LEU A 43 1.64 6.52 6.01
N VAL A 44 0.46 6.57 6.62
CA VAL A 44 -0.36 5.36 6.84
C VAL A 44 -1.60 5.33 5.97
N TRP A 45 -2.18 6.49 5.63
CA TRP A 45 -3.27 6.60 4.68
C TRP A 45 -3.49 8.05 4.23
N THR A 46 -4.33 8.24 3.21
CA THR A 46 -4.66 9.56 2.65
C THR A 46 -6.13 9.62 2.30
N THR A 47 -6.80 10.70 2.73
CA THR A 47 -8.12 11.10 2.24
C THR A 47 -7.93 12.05 1.08
N LYS A 48 -8.62 11.82 -0.04
CA LYS A 48 -8.57 12.72 -1.20
C LYS A 48 -9.98 13.12 -1.62
N THR A 49 -10.19 14.42 -1.73
CA THR A 49 -11.36 15.03 -2.37
C THR A 49 -10.91 15.78 -3.64
N PRO A 50 -11.82 16.23 -4.50
CA PRO A 50 -11.43 17.01 -5.69
C PRO A 50 -10.66 18.30 -5.37
N LEU A 51 -10.84 18.87 -4.18
CA LEU A 51 -10.31 20.19 -3.80
C LEU A 51 -9.28 20.14 -2.66
N SER A 52 -9.10 18.97 -2.03
CA SER A 52 -8.18 18.83 -0.91
C SER A 52 -7.69 17.40 -0.73
N GLU A 53 -6.53 17.26 -0.10
CA GLU A 53 -6.03 15.99 0.43
C GLU A 53 -5.69 16.14 1.91
N GLU A 54 -5.96 15.09 2.69
CA GLU A 54 -5.52 14.97 4.08
C GLU A 54 -4.66 13.71 4.20
N LYS A 55 -3.41 13.90 4.62
CA LYS A 55 -2.44 12.81 4.81
C LYS A 55 -2.28 12.53 6.29
N HIS A 56 -2.41 11.26 6.65
CA HIS A 56 -2.27 10.80 8.02
C HIS A 56 -0.94 10.07 8.18
N TYR A 57 -0.13 10.57 9.10
CA TYR A 57 1.17 10.04 9.44
C TYR A 57 1.17 9.55 10.88
N VAL A 58 1.97 8.52 11.16
CA VAL A 58 2.32 8.12 12.51
C VAL A 58 3.80 8.42 12.74
N ILE A 59 4.10 9.07 13.86
CA ILE A 59 5.45 9.44 14.29
C ILE A 59 5.83 8.53 15.47
N ASP A 60 6.94 7.82 15.32
CA ASP A 60 7.53 6.94 16.35
C ASP A 60 6.56 5.90 16.94
N GLY A 61 5.51 5.55 16.19
CA GLY A 61 4.45 4.65 16.66
C GLY A 61 3.60 5.21 17.80
N LYS A 62 3.70 6.50 18.13
CA LYS A 62 3.09 7.11 19.32
C LYS A 62 2.12 8.24 19.00
N GLN A 63 2.44 9.08 18.02
CA GLN A 63 1.68 10.29 17.70
C GLN A 63 1.09 10.21 16.31
N GLU A 64 -0.08 10.81 16.11
CA GLU A 64 -0.65 11.03 14.80
C GLU A 64 -0.35 12.45 14.32
N MET A 65 0.16 12.58 13.10
CA MET A 65 0.29 13.86 12.42
C MET A 65 -0.63 13.89 11.19
N ARG A 66 -1.47 14.91 11.09
CA ARG A 66 -2.34 15.15 9.95
C ARG A 66 -1.86 16.35 9.18
N ILE A 67 -1.67 16.18 7.88
CA ILE A 67 -1.34 17.26 6.97
C ILE A 67 -2.53 17.46 6.04
N TYR A 68 -3.22 18.59 6.19
CA TYR A 68 -4.29 19.01 5.30
C TYR A 68 -3.71 19.93 4.23
N ILE A 69 -4.05 19.66 2.96
CA ILE A 69 -3.57 20.39 1.80
C ILE A 69 -4.77 20.71 0.92
N SER A 70 -4.97 21.98 0.63
CA SER A 70 -5.85 22.51 -0.41
C SER A 70 -5.10 23.57 -1.22
N ASP A 71 -5.73 24.09 -2.28
CA ASP A 71 -5.16 25.17 -3.09
C ASP A 71 -4.95 26.46 -2.28
N GLU A 72 -5.80 26.68 -1.27
CA GLU A 72 -5.80 27.88 -0.45
C GLU A 72 -4.92 27.74 0.81
N LYS A 73 -4.75 26.51 1.32
CA LYS A 73 -4.18 26.30 2.66
C LYS A 73 -3.38 25.01 2.78
N LYS A 74 -2.32 25.08 3.57
CA LYS A 74 -1.57 23.90 4.05
C LYS A 74 -1.43 23.99 5.55
N ASP A 75 -2.04 23.05 6.25
CA ASP A 75 -2.01 22.96 7.71
C ASP A 75 -1.41 21.63 8.16
N THR A 76 -0.73 21.65 9.30
CA THR A 76 -0.25 20.45 9.96
C THR A 76 -0.71 20.47 11.41
N THR A 77 -1.32 19.37 11.84
CA THR A 77 -1.77 19.16 13.22
C THR A 77 -1.13 17.89 13.76
N ILE A 78 -0.57 17.95 14.97
CA ILE A 78 -0.01 16.79 15.66
C ILE A 78 -0.88 16.50 16.87
N PHE A 79 -1.30 15.25 17.00
CA PHE A 79 -2.10 14.73 18.10
C PHE A 79 -1.19 13.95 19.06
N ALA A 80 -1.47 14.06 20.36
CA ALA A 80 -0.70 13.37 21.39
C ALA A 80 -0.81 11.84 21.27
N ASP A 81 -1.97 11.35 20.80
CA ASP A 81 -2.30 9.94 20.64
C ASP A 81 -2.70 9.64 19.19
N ILE A 82 -2.65 8.35 18.82
CA ILE A 82 -3.11 7.86 17.52
C ILE A 82 -4.54 7.35 17.67
N CYS A 83 -5.47 7.80 16.82
CA CYS A 83 -6.83 7.28 16.84
C CYS A 83 -6.88 5.81 16.36
N ASP A 84 -7.88 5.05 16.80
CA ASP A 84 -7.99 3.60 16.51
C ASP A 84 -7.90 3.28 15.01
N TYR A 85 -8.60 4.06 14.17
CA TYR A 85 -8.56 3.87 12.72
C TYR A 85 -7.16 4.07 12.14
N THR A 86 -6.45 5.13 12.54
CA THR A 86 -5.08 5.39 12.11
C THR A 86 -4.12 4.31 12.65
N MET A 87 -4.36 3.80 13.86
CA MET A 87 -3.59 2.71 14.45
C MET A 87 -3.75 1.39 13.67
N GLU A 88 -4.96 1.06 13.21
CA GLU A 88 -5.18 -0.10 12.35
C GLU A 88 -4.42 0.02 11.03
N LYS A 89 -4.48 1.19 10.38
CA LYS A 89 -3.73 1.48 9.14
C LYS A 89 -2.22 1.42 9.38
N TYR A 90 -1.74 1.94 10.51
CA TYR A 90 -0.35 1.87 10.93
C TYR A 90 0.15 0.44 11.04
N LYS A 91 -0.58 -0.43 11.74
CA LYS A 91 -0.25 -1.85 11.88
C LYS A 91 -0.25 -2.58 10.54
N ALA A 92 -1.20 -2.27 9.67
CA ALA A 92 -1.26 -2.83 8.32
C ALA A 92 -0.03 -2.45 7.49
N GLU A 93 0.35 -1.16 7.48
CA GLU A 93 1.53 -0.70 6.73
C GLU A 93 2.84 -1.26 7.33
N LEU A 94 2.96 -1.38 8.66
CA LEU A 94 4.10 -2.08 9.29
C LEU A 94 4.21 -3.52 8.79
N ASN A 95 3.10 -4.24 8.67
CA ASN A 95 3.10 -5.59 8.14
C ASN A 95 3.50 -5.63 6.66
N SER A 96 2.97 -4.71 5.86
CA SER A 96 3.36 -4.58 4.45
C SER A 96 4.85 -4.28 4.29
N ARG A 97 5.44 -3.39 5.11
CA ARG A 97 6.90 -3.13 5.11
C ARG A 97 7.71 -4.38 5.42
N LYS A 98 7.33 -5.12 6.47
CA LYS A 98 7.98 -6.40 6.80
C LYS A 98 7.96 -7.38 5.62
N ILE A 99 6.85 -7.44 4.88
CA ILE A 99 6.74 -8.28 3.68
C ILE A 99 7.66 -7.77 2.57
N ARG A 100 7.68 -6.45 2.30
CA ARG A 100 8.52 -5.83 1.25
C ARG A 100 10.03 -6.00 1.49
N GLU A 101 10.44 -6.12 2.76
CA GLU A 101 11.83 -6.39 3.15
C GLU A 101 12.23 -7.86 3.00
N LEU A 102 11.30 -8.78 2.76
CA LEU A 102 11.63 -10.18 2.58
C LEU A 102 12.44 -10.41 1.29
N PRO A 103 13.35 -11.39 1.30
CA PRO A 103 14.00 -11.86 0.08
C PRO A 103 12.96 -12.51 -0.85
N ILE A 104 13.17 -12.36 -2.17
CA ILE A 104 12.22 -12.78 -3.21
C ILE A 104 11.91 -14.29 -3.20
N GLU A 105 12.81 -15.11 -2.64
CA GLU A 105 12.65 -16.56 -2.46
C GLU A 105 11.60 -16.92 -1.40
N LYS A 106 11.33 -16.01 -0.46
CA LYS A 106 10.31 -16.20 0.60
C LYS A 106 8.91 -15.71 0.18
N ILE A 107 8.80 -15.04 -0.96
CA ILE A 107 7.54 -14.52 -1.49
C ILE A 107 6.81 -15.62 -2.24
N ASP A 108 5.65 -15.98 -1.70
CA ASP A 108 4.66 -16.84 -2.36
C ASP A 108 3.62 -16.01 -3.13
N ALA A 109 2.73 -16.67 -3.85
CA ALA A 109 1.72 -16.05 -4.68
C ALA A 109 0.79 -15.09 -3.92
N ASP A 110 0.45 -15.39 -2.66
CA ASP A 110 -0.50 -14.59 -1.89
C ASP A 110 0.13 -13.27 -1.40
N LEU A 111 1.46 -13.22 -1.30
CA LEU A 111 2.20 -12.04 -0.87
C LEU A 111 2.55 -11.07 -2.01
N VAL A 112 2.40 -11.47 -3.28
CA VAL A 112 2.85 -10.67 -4.44
C VAL A 112 2.24 -9.26 -4.45
N PHE A 113 0.93 -9.14 -4.22
CA PHE A 113 0.22 -7.85 -4.21
C PHE A 113 0.63 -6.93 -3.05
N THR A 114 1.21 -7.48 -1.98
CA THR A 114 1.75 -6.68 -0.87
C THR A 114 3.23 -6.36 -1.07
N TYR A 115 3.96 -7.29 -1.71
CA TYR A 115 5.38 -7.18 -1.97
C TYR A 115 5.68 -6.08 -2.99
N PHE A 116 4.94 -6.02 -4.09
CA PHE A 116 5.08 -4.95 -5.09
C PHE A 116 4.03 -3.86 -4.88
N THR A 117 4.43 -2.60 -5.09
CA THR A 117 3.58 -1.43 -4.88
C THR A 117 3.42 -0.69 -6.20
N ILE A 118 2.17 -0.37 -6.57
CA ILE A 118 1.88 0.45 -7.74
C ILE A 118 2.61 1.80 -7.62
N GLY A 119 3.25 2.22 -8.72
CA GLY A 119 4.07 3.43 -8.80
C GLY A 119 5.57 3.20 -8.58
N GLU A 120 6.00 2.01 -8.16
CA GLU A 120 7.42 1.64 -8.08
C GLU A 120 8.09 1.70 -9.45
N SER A 121 9.36 2.09 -9.47
CA SER A 121 10.16 2.15 -10.69
C SER A 121 10.41 0.74 -11.24
N VAL A 122 10.55 0.61 -12.56
CA VAL A 122 10.88 -0.67 -13.18
C VAL A 122 12.24 -1.19 -12.68
N GLU A 123 13.17 -0.28 -12.37
CA GLU A 123 14.49 -0.58 -11.80
C GLU A 123 14.37 -1.19 -10.40
N ASP A 124 13.50 -0.66 -9.54
CA ASP A 124 13.29 -1.19 -8.19
C ASP A 124 12.58 -2.54 -8.20
N VAL A 125 11.63 -2.72 -9.11
CA VAL A 125 10.93 -4.00 -9.29
C VAL A 125 11.90 -5.06 -9.80
N THR A 126 12.66 -4.77 -10.86
CA THR A 126 13.64 -5.71 -11.42
C THR A 126 14.75 -6.06 -10.43
N ARG A 127 15.26 -5.07 -9.68
CA ARG A 127 16.23 -5.29 -8.60
C ARG A 127 15.74 -6.30 -7.57
N ARG A 128 14.47 -6.21 -7.15
CA ARG A 128 13.88 -7.14 -6.17
C ARG A 128 13.47 -8.47 -6.76
N LEU A 129 13.13 -8.54 -8.05
CA LEU A 129 12.95 -9.81 -8.75
C LEU A 129 14.24 -10.63 -8.78
N GLY A 130 15.40 -9.96 -8.75
CA GLY A 130 16.70 -10.59 -8.59
C GLY A 130 16.96 -11.63 -9.68
N LYS A 131 17.16 -12.89 -9.28
CA LYS A 131 17.44 -14.00 -10.20
C LYS A 131 16.19 -14.75 -10.66
N LYS A 132 14.98 -14.32 -10.30
CA LYS A 132 13.76 -14.98 -10.79
C LYS A 132 13.72 -14.91 -12.32
N LYS A 133 13.28 -16.01 -12.94
CA LYS A 133 13.04 -16.04 -14.38
C LYS A 133 11.84 -15.15 -14.69
N VAL A 134 12.07 -14.16 -15.55
CA VAL A 134 11.06 -13.21 -16.02
C VAL A 134 10.82 -13.46 -17.50
N HIS A 135 9.56 -13.53 -17.91
CA HIS A 135 9.17 -13.45 -19.30
C HIS A 135 8.72 -12.01 -19.61
N VAL A 136 9.15 -11.48 -20.74
CA VAL A 136 8.79 -10.11 -21.15
C VAL A 136 7.62 -10.20 -22.11
N SER A 137 6.48 -9.62 -21.72
CA SER A 137 5.30 -9.47 -22.56
C SER A 137 5.25 -8.08 -23.18
N ASN A 138 4.30 -7.85 -24.09
CA ASN A 138 4.04 -6.52 -24.66
C ASN A 138 3.52 -5.49 -23.63
N ARG A 139 3.07 -5.94 -22.46
CA ARG A 139 2.51 -5.10 -21.39
C ARG A 139 3.47 -4.92 -20.20
N GLY A 140 4.45 -5.80 -20.05
CA GLY A 140 5.43 -5.74 -18.98
C GLY A 140 6.11 -7.08 -18.71
N TYR A 141 6.09 -7.53 -17.46
CA TYR A 141 6.81 -8.71 -17.00
C TYR A 141 5.88 -9.78 -16.44
N GLU A 142 6.04 -11.01 -16.90
CA GLU A 142 5.39 -12.18 -16.35
C GLU A 142 6.36 -12.95 -15.47
N VAL A 143 5.96 -13.21 -14.23
CA VAL A 143 6.79 -13.84 -13.21
C VAL A 143 6.00 -14.92 -12.48
N VAL A 144 6.67 -16.03 -12.18
CA VAL A 144 6.06 -17.16 -11.48
C VAL A 144 6.29 -17.08 -9.98
N PHE A 145 5.23 -17.28 -9.21
CA PHE A 145 5.26 -17.45 -7.76
C PHE A 145 4.55 -18.74 -7.36
N PHE A 146 5.11 -19.44 -6.38
CA PHE A 146 4.50 -20.66 -5.85
C PHE A 146 3.37 -20.30 -4.89
N ASN A 147 2.20 -20.90 -5.06
CA ASN A 147 1.09 -20.78 -4.13
C ASN A 147 1.12 -21.93 -3.12
N LYS A 148 1.24 -21.60 -1.83
CA LYS A 148 1.33 -22.59 -0.74
C LYS A 148 0.02 -23.32 -0.48
N PHE A 149 -1.13 -22.70 -0.75
CA PHE A 149 -2.46 -23.30 -0.56
C PHE A 149 -2.80 -24.25 -1.71
N SER A 150 -2.72 -23.78 -2.95
CA SER A 150 -3.06 -24.59 -4.13
C SER A 150 -1.95 -25.58 -4.54
N LYS A 151 -0.74 -25.44 -3.97
CA LYS A 151 0.47 -26.21 -4.28
C LYS A 151 0.88 -26.13 -5.76
N LYS A 152 0.53 -25.02 -6.43
CA LYS A 152 0.82 -24.79 -7.85
C LYS A 152 1.59 -23.50 -8.05
N ASN A 153 2.33 -23.47 -9.16
CA ASN A 153 2.95 -22.25 -9.65
C ASN A 153 1.90 -21.40 -10.37
N GLU A 154 1.95 -20.10 -10.11
CA GLU A 154 1.02 -19.15 -10.68
C GLU A 154 1.77 -17.98 -11.29
N VAL A 155 1.21 -17.46 -12.38
CA VAL A 155 1.80 -16.38 -13.15
C VAL A 155 1.20 -15.07 -12.68
N PHE A 156 2.07 -14.08 -12.50
CA PHE A 156 1.71 -12.70 -12.23
C PHE A 156 2.25 -11.82 -13.34
N GLU A 157 1.40 -10.95 -13.87
CA GLU A 157 1.77 -9.93 -14.86
C GLU A 157 1.97 -8.59 -14.14
N LEU A 158 3.15 -8.02 -14.27
CA LEU A 158 3.57 -6.72 -13.76
C LEU A 158 3.64 -5.75 -14.94
N CYS A 159 2.65 -4.87 -15.09
CA CYS A 159 2.59 -3.95 -16.22
C CYS A 159 3.21 -2.60 -15.87
N PHE A 160 3.90 -1.98 -16.83
CA PHE A 160 4.58 -0.70 -16.61
C PHE A 160 4.11 0.36 -17.59
N ILE A 161 3.86 1.57 -17.08
CA ILE A 161 3.56 2.77 -17.88
C ILE A 161 4.53 3.85 -17.45
N ASN A 162 5.21 4.49 -18.41
CA ASN A 162 6.21 5.54 -18.16
C ASN A 162 7.29 5.12 -17.13
N GLY A 163 7.75 3.86 -17.21
CA GLY A 163 8.78 3.32 -16.32
C GLY A 163 8.31 3.02 -14.88
N LYS A 164 7.01 3.11 -14.60
CA LYS A 164 6.42 2.81 -13.28
C LYS A 164 5.44 1.66 -13.34
N LEU A 165 5.43 0.82 -12.32
CA LEU A 165 4.48 -0.29 -12.16
C LEU A 165 3.07 0.28 -12.09
N SER A 166 2.25 0.04 -13.11
CA SER A 166 0.90 0.59 -13.22
C SER A 166 -0.16 -0.39 -12.71
N SER A 167 0.08 -1.69 -12.88
CA SER A 167 -0.86 -2.74 -12.45
C SER A 167 -0.14 -4.05 -12.20
N ILE A 168 -0.72 -4.85 -11.31
CA ILE A 168 -0.35 -6.24 -11.06
C ILE A 168 -1.61 -7.07 -11.34
N SER A 169 -1.50 -8.08 -12.18
CA SER A 169 -2.60 -8.99 -12.47
C SER A 169 -2.19 -10.44 -12.23
N ARG A 170 -3.16 -11.25 -11.82
CA ARG A 170 -3.03 -12.71 -11.70
C ARG A 170 -3.89 -13.31 -12.81
N PRO A 171 -3.35 -13.48 -14.03
CA PRO A 171 -4.12 -14.05 -15.13
C PRO A 171 -4.73 -15.38 -14.69
N SER A 172 -6.05 -15.51 -14.85
CA SER A 172 -6.86 -16.63 -14.35
C SER A 172 -6.64 -17.95 -15.13
N THR A 173 -5.66 -17.99 -16.01
CA THR A 173 -5.45 -19.08 -16.96
C THR A 173 -3.96 -19.44 -17.05
N ASN A 174 -3.69 -20.74 -16.92
CA ASN A 174 -2.41 -21.42 -17.21
C ASN A 174 -1.81 -20.94 -18.54
N THR A 175 -1.10 -19.81 -18.54
CA THR A 175 -0.55 -19.21 -19.77
C THR A 175 0.95 -19.07 -19.73
N LEU A 176 1.63 -19.76 -18.81
CA LEU A 176 2.95 -20.25 -19.17
C LEU A 176 2.77 -21.60 -19.84
N PRO A 177 3.23 -21.77 -21.10
CA PRO A 177 3.44 -23.08 -21.64
C PRO A 177 4.38 -23.79 -20.67
N THR A 178 3.92 -24.88 -20.05
CA THR A 178 4.83 -25.79 -19.33
C THR A 178 5.98 -26.12 -20.27
N ASN A 179 7.18 -26.44 -19.76
CA ASN A 179 8.37 -26.73 -20.58
C ASN A 179 8.08 -27.64 -21.80
N ASN A 180 7.08 -28.52 -21.70
CA ASN A 180 6.60 -29.40 -22.77
C ASN A 180 6.00 -28.67 -23.97
N VAL A 181 5.27 -27.56 -23.78
CA VAL A 181 4.65 -26.81 -24.88
C VAL A 181 5.70 -25.93 -25.58
N TRP A 182 6.65 -25.36 -24.84
CA TRP A 182 7.79 -24.66 -25.44
C TRP A 182 8.70 -25.58 -26.25
N MET A 183 8.98 -26.79 -25.76
CA MET A 183 9.64 -27.80 -26.59
C MET A 183 8.81 -28.15 -27.82
N ALA A 184 7.48 -28.24 -27.71
CA ALA A 184 6.63 -28.57 -28.86
C ALA A 184 6.71 -27.50 -29.97
N PHE A 185 6.77 -26.21 -29.64
CA PHE A 185 6.96 -25.14 -30.63
C PHE A 185 8.35 -25.20 -31.29
N GLN A 186 9.41 -25.46 -30.51
CA GLN A 186 10.76 -25.64 -31.08
C GLN A 186 10.89 -26.90 -31.93
N LEU A 187 10.19 -27.99 -31.55
CA LEU A 187 10.17 -29.25 -32.29
C LEU A 187 9.34 -29.14 -33.59
N LEU A 188 8.33 -28.28 -33.64
CA LEU A 188 7.58 -28.01 -34.87
C LEU A 188 8.46 -27.32 -35.92
N GLU A 189 9.25 -26.33 -35.53
CA GLU A 189 10.24 -25.70 -36.43
C GLU A 189 11.30 -26.70 -36.91
N LEU A 190 11.79 -27.57 -36.02
CA LEU A 190 12.72 -28.65 -36.38
C LEU A 190 12.11 -29.68 -37.32
N LYS A 191 10.83 -30.01 -37.14
CA LYS A 191 10.10 -30.94 -38.02
C LYS A 191 9.96 -30.37 -39.43
N ASP A 192 9.57 -29.10 -39.56
CA ASP A 192 9.46 -28.45 -40.88
C ASP A 192 10.82 -28.37 -41.60
N ILE A 193 11.91 -28.18 -40.86
CA ILE A 193 13.28 -28.24 -41.42
C ILE A 193 13.62 -29.66 -41.89
N LEU A 194 13.31 -30.69 -41.10
CA LEU A 194 13.57 -32.09 -41.45
C LEU A 194 12.73 -32.56 -42.64
N ASP A 195 11.44 -32.23 -42.66
CA ASP A 195 10.51 -32.55 -43.75
C ASP A 195 10.92 -31.86 -45.06
N ASN A 196 11.55 -30.68 -44.98
CA ASN A 196 12.11 -30.00 -46.15
C ASN A 196 13.45 -30.60 -46.62
N LEU A 197 14.26 -31.13 -45.70
CA LEU A 197 15.51 -31.83 -46.05
C LEU A 197 15.24 -33.21 -46.67
N GLU A 198 14.20 -33.93 -46.24
CA GLU A 198 13.79 -35.20 -46.86
C GLU A 198 13.28 -35.00 -48.30
N LYS A 199 12.66 -33.87 -48.62
CA LYS A 199 12.19 -33.54 -49.98
C LYS A 199 13.30 -33.16 -50.97
N ILE A 200 14.52 -32.91 -50.48
CA ILE A 200 15.69 -32.55 -51.29
C ILE A 200 16.51 -33.81 -51.66
N ARG A 201 16.13 -34.99 -51.16
CA ARG A 201 16.78 -36.28 -51.47
C ARG A 201 15.99 -37.07 -52.51
#